data_AF-A0A3D4W2L4-F1
#
_entry.id   AF-A0A3D4W2L4-F1
#
_cell.length_a   1.000
_cell.length_b   1.000
_cell.length_c   1.000
_cell.angle_alpha   90.00
_cell.angle_beta   90.00
_cell.angle_gamma   90.00
#
_symmetry.space_group_name_H-M   'P 1'
#
loop_
_entity.id
_entity.type
_entity.pdbx_description
1 polymer ?
#
loop_
_entity_poly.entity_id
_entity_poly.type
_entity_poly.pdbx_seq_one_letter_code
_entity_poly.pdbx_strand_id
1 'polypeptide(L)'
;CLLVPRGHPFWEKERVPLSALRGQRVLLPSLRQDLFSPLWDACAREGFAPNAEIGPSFYQAYYLVQEQLCTCLTRYEPGARRELDRVRDVLLEDLPPLCVSMVQRRDHNSAYLDLLRGYLMEVIGGAASLPPRRGRPAKPFYNFPVLSSAAPKAAPQHPAPGTQLPFAGGNNFRELGGYEADEGKHVKWGQIYRGIPTGLLTGAADRKLLDSLGLRLILDLRSESEAAEQPDYVPDGARLVRICGLCHPDGSEISFSPGDIEKLLKGKKDEEHNLADAMYEQMLFRNKAYKELFRALEAGETPILFHCSGGKDRTGVAAMLILLALGASDETICQDFVRTNVCRRPELEKIWAAHAEEIEAHPEQKQFYQGIAGVHPESAPFVLDTIRKEYGTTDAYLEAEYGLTPARLMRLRRMYLE
;
A
#
# COMPACT_ATOMS: atom_id res chain seq x y z
N CYS A 1 -19.65 -5.19 -17.45
CA CYS A 1 -20.62 -6.11 -16.84
C CYS A 1 -21.75 -5.30 -16.22
N LEU A 2 -23.01 -5.62 -16.57
CA LEU A 2 -24.19 -5.01 -15.94
C LEU A 2 -24.50 -5.81 -14.68
N LEU A 3 -24.55 -5.16 -13.51
CA LEU A 3 -25.05 -5.79 -12.29
C LEU A 3 -26.57 -5.58 -12.24
N VAL A 4 -27.33 -6.68 -12.34
CA VAL A 4 -28.80 -6.68 -12.26
C VAL A 4 -29.27 -7.46 -11.04
N PRO A 5 -30.39 -7.05 -10.40
CA PRO A 5 -30.95 -7.78 -9.26
C PRO A 5 -31.20 -9.25 -9.57
N ARG A 6 -31.06 -10.10 -8.55
CA ARG A 6 -31.31 -11.54 -8.68
C ARG A 6 -32.78 -11.78 -9.06
N GLY A 7 -33.02 -12.59 -10.09
CA GLY A 7 -34.36 -12.84 -10.65
C GLY A 7 -34.78 -11.86 -11.75
N HIS A 8 -33.94 -10.90 -12.12
CA HIS A 8 -34.21 -10.01 -13.25
C HIS A 8 -34.24 -10.81 -14.57
N PRO A 9 -35.15 -10.53 -15.54
CA PRO A 9 -35.25 -11.26 -16.81
C PRO A 9 -34.00 -11.24 -17.71
N PHE A 10 -32.94 -10.54 -17.31
CA PHE A 10 -31.65 -10.52 -18.01
C PHE A 10 -30.69 -11.60 -17.51
N TRP A 11 -30.97 -12.23 -16.37
CA TRP A 11 -30.15 -13.34 -15.85
C TRP A 11 -30.11 -14.52 -16.81
N GLU A 12 -31.20 -14.78 -17.52
CA GLU A 12 -31.34 -15.90 -18.48
C GLU A 12 -30.91 -15.52 -19.91
N LYS A 13 -30.42 -14.29 -20.13
CA LYS A 13 -30.11 -13.78 -21.47
C LYS A 13 -28.60 -13.68 -21.68
N GLU A 14 -28.11 -14.43 -22.67
CA GLU A 14 -26.70 -14.43 -23.07
C GLU A 14 -26.27 -13.09 -23.71
N ARG A 15 -27.21 -12.36 -24.32
CA ARG A 15 -27.02 -11.01 -24.87
C ARG A 15 -28.30 -10.20 -24.66
N VAL A 16 -28.14 -8.91 -24.36
CA VAL A 16 -29.26 -7.98 -24.17
C VAL A 16 -29.12 -6.83 -25.17
N PRO A 17 -30.11 -6.57 -26.04
CA PRO A 17 -30.06 -5.40 -26.90
C PRO A 17 -30.14 -4.13 -26.06
N LEU A 18 -29.38 -3.09 -26.45
CA LEU A 18 -29.33 -1.80 -25.74
C LEU A 18 -30.74 -1.19 -25.50
N SER A 19 -31.66 -1.41 -26.45
CA SER A 19 -33.06 -0.98 -26.33
C SER A 19 -33.81 -1.59 -25.14
N ALA A 20 -33.44 -2.80 -24.69
CA ALA A 20 -34.04 -3.44 -23.54
C ALA A 20 -33.57 -2.84 -22.21
N LEU A 21 -32.47 -2.08 -22.20
CA LEU A 21 -31.96 -1.40 -21.00
C LEU A 21 -32.68 -0.06 -20.73
N ARG A 22 -33.60 0.35 -21.60
CA ARG A 22 -34.36 1.60 -21.47
C ARG A 22 -35.20 1.59 -20.19
N GLY A 23 -35.03 2.62 -19.36
CA GLY A 23 -35.77 2.80 -18.10
C GLY A 23 -35.32 1.91 -16.95
N GLN A 24 -34.27 1.10 -17.11
CA GLN A 24 -33.74 0.24 -16.07
C GLN A 24 -32.70 0.98 -15.21
N ARG A 25 -32.67 0.66 -13.91
CA ARG A 25 -31.58 1.07 -13.01
C ARG A 25 -30.39 0.14 -13.15
N VAL A 26 -29.21 0.71 -13.34
CA VAL A 26 -27.95 -0.05 -13.53
C VAL A 26 -26.96 0.39 -12.47
N LEU A 27 -26.38 -0.57 -11.73
CA LEU A 27 -25.33 -0.29 -10.75
C LEU A 27 -23.97 -0.25 -11.43
N LEU A 28 -23.23 0.84 -11.21
CA LEU A 28 -21.89 1.04 -11.76
C LEU A 28 -20.82 0.85 -10.70
N PRO A 29 -19.69 0.19 -11.04
CA PRO A 29 -18.50 0.25 -10.22
C PRO A 29 -17.95 1.69 -10.20
N SER A 30 -17.63 2.18 -9.00
CA SER A 30 -17.22 3.57 -8.68
C SER A 30 -16.02 4.18 -9.44
N LEU A 31 -15.40 3.50 -10.41
CA LEU A 31 -14.15 4.02 -11.01
C LEU A 31 -14.41 4.64 -12.39
N ARG A 32 -14.20 5.97 -12.43
CA ARG A 32 -13.78 6.76 -13.60
C ARG A 32 -14.82 6.91 -14.73
N GLN A 33 -15.72 7.88 -14.56
CA GLN A 33 -16.69 8.31 -15.60
C GLN A 33 -16.02 8.71 -16.92
N ASP A 34 -14.78 9.21 -16.88
CA ASP A 34 -13.97 9.59 -18.05
C ASP A 34 -13.65 8.39 -18.96
N LEU A 35 -13.39 7.20 -18.37
CA LEU A 35 -13.03 6.00 -19.13
C LEU A 35 -14.20 5.41 -19.93
N PHE A 36 -15.43 5.66 -19.49
CA PHE A 36 -16.64 5.19 -20.16
C PHE A 36 -17.40 6.31 -20.90
N SER A 37 -16.89 7.55 -20.90
CA SER A 37 -17.51 8.70 -21.58
C SER A 37 -17.83 8.42 -23.05
N PRO A 38 -16.93 7.82 -23.87
CA PRO A 38 -17.25 7.56 -25.28
C PRO A 38 -18.40 6.56 -25.49
N LEU A 39 -18.53 5.58 -24.59
CA LEU A 39 -19.63 4.62 -24.58
C LEU A 39 -20.95 5.30 -24.19
N TRP A 40 -20.90 6.21 -23.20
CA TRP A 40 -22.06 7.00 -22.80
C TRP A 40 -22.49 8.01 -23.84
N ASP A 41 -21.55 8.63 -24.55
CA ASP A 41 -21.84 9.50 -25.68
C ASP A 41 -22.50 8.72 -26.82
N ALA A 42 -22.09 7.46 -27.03
CA ALA A 42 -22.75 6.57 -27.99
C ALA A 42 -24.16 6.18 -27.54
N CYS A 43 -24.35 5.81 -26.27
CA CYS A 43 -25.67 5.52 -25.71
C CYS A 43 -26.60 6.75 -25.76
N ALA A 44 -26.09 7.94 -25.43
CA ALA A 44 -26.83 9.19 -25.45
C ALA A 44 -27.22 9.62 -26.88
N ARG A 45 -26.32 9.48 -27.86
CA ARG A 45 -26.61 9.73 -29.28
C ARG A 45 -27.74 8.84 -29.82
N GLU A 46 -27.86 7.63 -29.29
CA GLU A 46 -28.91 6.67 -29.64
C GLU A 46 -30.17 6.79 -28.75
N GLY A 47 -30.24 7.81 -27.87
CA GLY A 47 -31.40 8.09 -27.02
C GLY A 47 -31.55 7.16 -25.81
N PHE A 48 -30.43 6.62 -25.30
CA PHE A 48 -30.36 5.77 -24.12
C PHE A 48 -29.67 6.49 -22.96
N ALA A 49 -30.43 6.84 -21.92
CA ALA A 49 -29.89 7.31 -20.64
C ALA A 49 -30.43 6.40 -19.52
N PRO A 50 -29.65 5.42 -19.03
CA PRO A 50 -30.06 4.62 -17.88
C PRO A 50 -30.01 5.47 -16.60
N ASN A 51 -30.95 5.24 -15.69
CA ASN A 51 -30.89 5.80 -14.35
C ASN A 51 -29.83 5.03 -13.55
N ALA A 52 -28.57 5.44 -13.65
CA ALA A 52 -27.46 4.74 -12.99
C ALA A 52 -27.28 5.19 -11.53
N GLU A 53 -27.05 4.22 -10.64
CA GLU A 53 -26.59 4.48 -9.26
C GLU A 53 -25.16 3.93 -9.10
N ILE A 54 -24.30 4.67 -8.41
CA ILE A 54 -22.91 4.23 -8.15
C ILE A 54 -22.93 3.25 -6.98
N GLY A 55 -22.49 2.01 -7.24
CA GLY A 55 -22.36 0.96 -6.23
C GLY A 55 -20.91 0.77 -5.75
N PRO A 56 -20.69 -0.13 -4.77
CA PRO A 56 -19.37 -0.38 -4.19
C PRO A 56 -18.34 -0.79 -5.26
N SER A 57 -17.06 -0.59 -4.95
CA SER A 57 -15.95 -0.64 -5.91
C SER A 57 -15.95 -1.91 -6.78
N PHE A 58 -15.47 -1.80 -8.02
CA PHE A 58 -15.33 -2.93 -8.96
C PHE A 58 -14.69 -4.15 -8.32
N TYR A 59 -13.72 -3.94 -7.43
CA TYR A 59 -13.08 -5.00 -6.68
C TYR A 59 -14.05 -5.74 -5.74
N GLN A 60 -14.93 -5.05 -5.02
CA GLN A 60 -15.95 -5.71 -4.19
C GLN A 60 -16.94 -6.52 -5.03
N ALA A 61 -17.42 -5.99 -6.16
CA ALA A 61 -18.31 -6.74 -7.06
C ALA A 61 -17.60 -7.93 -7.74
N TYR A 62 -16.33 -7.76 -8.11
CA TYR A 62 -15.47 -8.79 -8.69
C TYR A 62 -15.21 -9.93 -7.70
N TYR A 63 -14.89 -9.62 -6.44
CA TYR A 63 -14.68 -10.61 -5.39
C TYR A 63 -15.99 -11.33 -5.01
N LEU A 64 -17.12 -10.63 -4.92
CA LEU A 64 -18.44 -11.24 -4.69
C LEU A 64 -18.84 -12.22 -5.80
N VAL A 65 -18.55 -11.89 -7.07
CA VAL A 65 -18.83 -12.78 -8.20
C VAL A 65 -17.90 -14.00 -8.19
N GLN A 66 -16.61 -13.82 -7.88
CA GLN A 66 -15.67 -14.94 -7.71
C GLN A 66 -16.08 -15.89 -6.58
N GLU A 67 -16.47 -15.36 -5.43
CA GLU A 67 -16.86 -16.13 -4.25
C GLU A 67 -18.17 -16.92 -4.50
N GLN A 68 -19.16 -16.30 -5.16
CA GLN A 68 -20.42 -16.95 -5.53
C GLN A 68 -20.22 -18.04 -6.60
N LEU A 69 -19.34 -17.84 -7.59
CA LEU A 69 -18.99 -18.86 -8.59
C LEU A 69 -18.30 -20.07 -7.94
N CYS A 70 -17.35 -19.84 -7.02
CA CYS A 70 -16.68 -20.93 -6.29
C CYS A 70 -17.67 -21.70 -5.39
N THR A 71 -18.60 -21.00 -4.75
CA THR A 71 -19.65 -21.59 -3.90
C THR A 71 -20.65 -22.42 -4.71
N CYS A 72 -21.02 -21.97 -5.91
CA CYS A 72 -21.86 -22.75 -6.81
C CYS A 72 -21.14 -24.01 -7.31
N LEU A 73 -19.88 -23.90 -7.74
CA LEU A 73 -19.13 -25.02 -8.31
C LEU A 73 -18.81 -26.14 -7.29
N THR A 74 -18.57 -25.77 -6.03
CA THR A 74 -18.33 -26.75 -4.95
C THR A 74 -19.60 -27.48 -4.49
N ARG A 75 -20.79 -26.96 -4.81
CA ARG A 75 -22.08 -27.54 -4.40
C ARG A 75 -22.60 -28.65 -5.32
N TYR A 76 -22.17 -28.68 -6.58
CA TYR A 76 -22.76 -29.57 -7.61
C TYR A 76 -21.92 -30.80 -7.98
N GLU A 77 -20.62 -30.87 -7.61
CA GLU A 77 -19.71 -31.96 -8.01
C GLU A 77 -18.73 -32.31 -6.86
N PRO A 78 -19.11 -33.21 -5.92
CA PRO A 78 -18.32 -33.50 -4.71
C PRO A 78 -16.94 -34.15 -4.98
N GLY A 79 -16.76 -34.77 -6.16
CA GLY A 79 -15.52 -35.45 -6.56
C GLY A 79 -14.49 -34.53 -7.24
N ALA A 80 -14.90 -33.36 -7.72
CA ALA A 80 -14.06 -32.46 -8.52
C ALA A 80 -13.20 -31.49 -7.70
N ARG A 81 -13.14 -31.66 -6.37
CA ARG A 81 -12.53 -30.68 -5.44
C ARG A 81 -11.08 -30.34 -5.78
N ARG A 82 -10.28 -31.34 -6.19
CA ARG A 82 -8.86 -31.16 -6.59
C ARG A 82 -8.67 -30.47 -7.95
N GLU A 83 -9.59 -30.67 -8.88
CA GLU A 83 -9.54 -30.04 -10.22
C GLU A 83 -10.15 -28.64 -10.18
N LEU A 84 -11.15 -28.42 -9.34
CA LEU A 84 -11.72 -27.10 -9.05
C LEU A 84 -10.79 -26.24 -8.21
N ASP A 85 -9.98 -26.80 -7.30
CA ASP A 85 -8.89 -26.07 -6.65
C ASP A 85 -7.86 -25.61 -7.68
N ARG A 86 -7.50 -26.44 -8.67
CA ARG A 86 -6.64 -26.01 -9.79
C ARG A 86 -7.29 -24.98 -10.72
N VAL A 87 -8.59 -25.08 -10.98
CA VAL A 87 -9.32 -24.08 -11.78
C VAL A 87 -9.47 -22.77 -11.01
N ARG A 88 -9.68 -22.84 -9.69
CA ARG A 88 -9.64 -21.70 -8.77
C ARG A 88 -8.26 -21.06 -8.79
N ASP A 89 -7.20 -21.85 -8.67
CA ASP A 89 -5.83 -21.36 -8.67
C ASP A 89 -5.47 -20.78 -10.06
N VAL A 90 -5.86 -21.40 -11.17
CA VAL A 90 -5.66 -20.83 -12.53
C VAL A 90 -6.50 -19.57 -12.78
N LEU A 91 -7.73 -19.48 -12.28
CA LEU A 91 -8.56 -18.27 -12.41
C LEU A 91 -8.11 -17.14 -11.46
N LEU A 92 -7.40 -17.46 -10.37
CA LEU A 92 -6.82 -16.52 -9.41
C LEU A 92 -5.36 -16.15 -9.73
N GLU A 93 -4.60 -17.01 -10.41
CA GLU A 93 -3.16 -16.85 -10.70
C GLU A 93 -2.90 -16.39 -12.14
N ASP A 94 -3.67 -16.86 -13.12
CA ASP A 94 -3.40 -16.64 -14.54
C ASP A 94 -4.65 -16.12 -15.25
N LEU A 95 -4.81 -14.78 -15.29
CA LEU A 95 -5.71 -14.12 -16.24
C LEU A 95 -5.42 -14.38 -17.75
N PRO A 96 -4.21 -14.80 -18.19
CA PRO A 96 -3.91 -15.00 -19.62
C PRO A 96 -4.79 -16.01 -20.38
N PRO A 97 -5.16 -17.21 -19.89
CA PRO A 97 -5.81 -18.23 -20.72
C PRO A 97 -7.24 -17.87 -21.16
N LEU A 98 -8.01 -17.14 -20.34
CA LEU A 98 -9.34 -16.66 -20.70
C LEU A 98 -9.25 -15.52 -21.74
N CYS A 99 -8.30 -14.59 -21.53
CA CYS A 99 -8.00 -13.52 -22.48
C CYS A 99 -7.45 -14.08 -23.81
N VAL A 100 -6.59 -15.08 -23.75
CA VAL A 100 -6.00 -15.81 -24.90
C VAL A 100 -7.09 -16.60 -25.64
N SER A 101 -8.02 -17.24 -24.93
CA SER A 101 -9.19 -17.89 -25.55
C SER A 101 -10.05 -16.89 -26.34
N MET A 102 -10.25 -15.68 -25.79
CA MET A 102 -10.99 -14.61 -26.46
C MET A 102 -10.23 -14.01 -27.66
N VAL A 103 -8.90 -13.92 -27.59
CA VAL A 103 -8.04 -13.51 -28.71
C VAL A 103 -8.04 -14.57 -29.82
N GLN A 104 -8.13 -15.86 -29.48
CA GLN A 104 -8.12 -16.98 -30.44
C GLN A 104 -9.45 -17.25 -31.15
N ARG A 105 -10.58 -16.71 -30.66
CA ARG A 105 -11.88 -16.89 -31.34
C ARG A 105 -11.88 -16.11 -32.66
N ARG A 106 -12.04 -16.83 -33.78
CA ARG A 106 -12.19 -16.30 -35.15
C ARG A 106 -13.54 -15.62 -35.41
N ASP A 107 -14.28 -15.24 -34.36
CA ASP A 107 -15.55 -14.56 -34.50
C ASP A 107 -15.28 -13.04 -34.59
N HIS A 108 -15.29 -12.50 -35.82
CA HIS A 108 -14.96 -11.10 -36.14
C HIS A 108 -16.22 -10.22 -36.26
N ASN A 109 -17.39 -10.77 -35.98
CA ASN A 109 -18.67 -10.08 -36.22
C ASN A 109 -19.13 -9.21 -35.04
N SER A 110 -18.28 -9.01 -34.03
CA SER A 110 -18.62 -8.23 -32.83
C SER A 110 -17.60 -7.14 -32.60
N ALA A 111 -17.98 -5.89 -32.91
CA ALA A 111 -17.19 -4.70 -32.62
C ALA A 111 -16.78 -4.61 -31.13
N TYR A 112 -17.58 -5.19 -30.23
CA TYR A 112 -17.26 -5.30 -28.81
C TYR A 112 -16.08 -6.21 -28.53
N LEU A 113 -15.96 -7.35 -29.24
CA LEU A 113 -14.83 -8.28 -29.08
C LEU A 113 -13.54 -7.72 -29.65
N ASP A 114 -13.61 -6.97 -30.76
CA ASP A 114 -12.44 -6.30 -31.33
C ASP A 114 -11.93 -5.15 -30.46
N LEU A 115 -12.83 -4.39 -29.85
CA LEU A 115 -12.46 -3.32 -28.92
C LEU A 115 -11.82 -3.87 -27.64
N LEU A 116 -12.37 -4.97 -27.10
CA LEU A 116 -11.82 -5.66 -25.95
C LEU A 116 -10.46 -6.30 -26.26
N ARG A 117 -10.28 -6.81 -27.48
CA ARG A 117 -9.01 -7.37 -27.97
C ARG A 117 -7.94 -6.28 -28.12
N GLY A 118 -8.29 -5.13 -28.69
CA GLY A 118 -7.40 -3.97 -28.77
C GLY A 118 -6.93 -3.51 -27.38
N TYR A 119 -7.87 -3.40 -26.44
CA TYR A 119 -7.58 -3.05 -25.04
C TYR A 119 -6.69 -4.09 -24.34
N LEU A 120 -6.96 -5.38 -24.50
CA LEU A 120 -6.12 -6.45 -23.92
C LEU A 120 -4.70 -6.45 -24.49
N MET A 121 -4.53 -6.12 -25.78
CA MET A 121 -3.20 -6.01 -26.41
C MET A 121 -2.42 -4.79 -25.92
N GLU A 122 -3.12 -3.70 -25.58
CA GLU A 122 -2.53 -2.49 -25.01
C GLU A 122 -2.12 -2.68 -23.53
N VAL A 123 -2.88 -3.46 -22.77
CA VAL A 123 -2.64 -3.71 -21.33
C VAL A 123 -1.62 -4.83 -21.08
N ILE A 124 -1.60 -5.88 -21.90
CA ILE A 124 -0.72 -7.05 -21.69
C ILE A 124 0.69 -6.82 -22.27
N GLY A 125 0.83 -5.89 -23.22
CA GLY A 125 2.07 -5.68 -23.96
C GLY A 125 2.39 -6.84 -24.93
N GLY A 126 3.03 -6.53 -26.05
CA GLY A 126 3.29 -7.49 -27.15
C GLY A 126 4.23 -8.66 -26.85
N ALA A 127 4.57 -8.93 -25.58
CA ALA A 127 5.57 -9.90 -25.15
C ALA A 127 5.02 -11.14 -24.44
N ALA A 128 3.69 -11.31 -24.32
CA ALA A 128 3.12 -12.51 -23.72
C ALA A 128 3.42 -13.76 -24.59
N SER A 129 4.26 -14.67 -24.07
CA SER A 129 4.47 -16.00 -24.63
C SER A 129 3.93 -17.06 -23.66
N LEU A 130 3.29 -18.10 -24.21
CA LEU A 130 2.76 -19.21 -23.41
C LEU A 130 3.90 -20.05 -22.82
N PRO A 131 3.71 -20.65 -21.62
CA PRO A 131 4.64 -21.67 -21.12
C PRO A 131 4.68 -22.87 -22.09
N PRO A 132 5.85 -23.49 -22.30
CA PRO A 132 6.01 -24.58 -23.26
C PRO A 132 5.20 -25.81 -22.81
N ARG A 133 4.34 -26.34 -23.70
CA ARG A 133 3.78 -27.68 -23.53
C ARG A 133 4.84 -28.72 -23.87
N ARG A 134 5.00 -29.72 -22.99
CA ARG A 134 5.92 -30.87 -23.08
C ARG A 134 6.38 -31.18 -24.51
N GLY A 135 7.67 -30.98 -24.77
CA GLY A 135 8.37 -31.49 -25.95
C GLY A 135 8.37 -30.61 -27.20
N ARG A 136 7.85 -29.37 -27.16
CA ARG A 136 8.01 -28.41 -28.28
C ARG A 136 8.46 -27.03 -27.77
N PRO A 137 9.39 -26.35 -28.47
CA PRO A 137 9.78 -25.00 -28.10
C PRO A 137 8.59 -24.03 -28.22
N ALA A 138 8.56 -23.02 -27.35
CA ALA A 138 7.54 -21.96 -27.38
C ALA A 138 7.57 -21.27 -28.76
N LYS A 139 6.43 -21.22 -29.44
CA LYS A 139 6.30 -20.46 -30.68
C LYS A 139 5.90 -19.02 -30.35
N PRO A 140 6.61 -17.99 -30.85
CA PRO A 140 6.19 -16.61 -30.71
C PRO A 140 4.84 -16.38 -31.41
N PHE A 141 4.05 -15.45 -30.88
CA PHE A 141 2.68 -15.14 -31.34
C PHE A 141 2.60 -14.63 -32.80
N TYR A 142 3.72 -14.16 -33.37
CA TYR A 142 3.81 -13.67 -34.75
C TYR A 142 5.16 -14.02 -35.41
N ASN A 143 5.14 -14.29 -36.73
CA ASN A 143 6.31 -14.38 -37.61
C ASN A 143 6.63 -13.04 -38.32
N PHE A 144 5.95 -11.95 -37.97
CA PHE A 144 6.16 -10.63 -38.54
C PHE A 144 6.42 -9.61 -37.42
N PRO A 145 7.39 -8.69 -37.59
CA PRO A 145 7.68 -7.68 -36.59
C PRO A 145 6.49 -6.70 -36.48
N VAL A 146 5.89 -6.60 -35.30
CA VAL A 146 4.94 -5.54 -34.97
C VAL A 146 5.75 -4.28 -34.68
N LEU A 147 5.78 -3.35 -35.61
CA LEU A 147 6.41 -2.05 -35.43
C LEU A 147 5.46 -1.17 -34.58
N SER A 148 5.70 -1.12 -33.27
CA SER A 148 5.13 -0.06 -32.42
C SER A 148 5.81 1.26 -32.74
N SER A 149 5.02 2.31 -33.02
CA SER A 149 5.53 3.67 -33.26
C SER A 149 6.00 4.38 -31.98
N ALA A 150 5.69 3.81 -30.82
CA ALA A 150 6.23 4.28 -29.55
C ALA A 150 7.53 3.53 -29.25
N ALA A 151 8.66 4.23 -29.32
CA ALA A 151 9.89 3.76 -28.70
C ALA A 151 9.58 3.38 -27.24
N PRO A 152 10.13 2.27 -26.72
CA PRO A 152 9.99 1.91 -25.31
C PRO A 152 10.40 3.13 -24.47
N LYS A 153 9.44 3.66 -23.69
CA LYS A 153 9.73 4.75 -22.76
C LYS A 153 10.81 4.23 -21.81
N ALA A 154 11.91 4.97 -21.69
CA ALA A 154 12.95 4.60 -20.74
C ALA A 154 12.31 4.42 -19.35
N ALA A 155 12.69 3.36 -18.65
CA ALA A 155 12.24 3.15 -17.28
C ALA A 155 12.58 4.42 -16.47
N PRO A 156 11.64 4.93 -15.64
CA PRO A 156 11.91 6.07 -14.80
C PRO A 156 13.16 5.79 -13.96
N GLN A 157 14.12 6.72 -13.96
CA GLN A 157 15.29 6.62 -13.10
C GLN A 157 14.87 6.98 -11.69
N HIS A 158 14.99 6.01 -10.78
CA HIS A 158 14.71 6.21 -9.37
C HIS A 158 15.99 6.54 -8.59
N PRO A 159 15.91 7.33 -7.51
CA PRO A 159 17.04 7.59 -6.63
C PRO A 159 17.41 6.33 -5.83
N ALA A 160 18.52 6.38 -5.09
CA ALA A 160 18.84 5.31 -4.14
C ALA A 160 17.74 5.17 -3.07
N PRO A 161 17.43 3.95 -2.59
CA PRO A 161 16.44 3.73 -1.53
C PRO A 161 16.72 4.59 -0.29
N GLY A 162 15.65 5.09 0.33
CA GLY A 162 15.75 5.97 1.49
C GLY A 162 16.32 7.37 1.23
N THR A 163 16.38 7.80 -0.03
CA THR A 163 16.67 9.20 -0.37
C THR A 163 15.48 10.09 0.02
N GLN A 164 15.75 11.15 0.79
CA GLN A 164 14.70 12.08 1.21
C GLN A 164 14.24 12.98 0.06
N LEU A 165 12.95 13.29 0.06
CA LEU A 165 12.37 14.27 -0.84
C LEU A 165 12.78 15.69 -0.39
N PRO A 166 13.02 16.62 -1.33
CA PRO A 166 13.60 17.93 -1.04
C PRO A 166 12.55 18.94 -0.55
N PHE A 167 11.84 18.61 0.52
CA PHE A 167 10.90 19.53 1.17
C PHE A 167 11.65 20.57 2.01
N ALA A 168 11.27 21.84 1.90
CA ALA A 168 11.86 22.92 2.68
C ALA A 168 11.31 22.98 4.12
N GLY A 169 10.04 22.60 4.30
CA GLY A 169 9.36 22.64 5.60
C GLY A 169 9.90 21.65 6.65
N GLY A 170 10.69 20.66 6.25
CA GLY A 170 11.40 19.80 7.18
C GLY A 170 12.02 18.58 6.53
N ASN A 171 12.84 17.87 7.31
CA ASN A 171 13.59 16.71 6.85
C ASN A 171 12.86 15.40 7.12
N ASN A 172 13.44 14.28 6.65
CA ASN A 172 13.01 12.91 6.99
C ASN A 172 11.75 12.42 6.26
N PHE A 173 11.28 13.13 5.23
CA PHE A 173 10.25 12.65 4.31
C PHE A 173 10.89 11.84 3.17
N ARG A 174 10.54 10.56 3.04
CA ARG A 174 11.13 9.66 2.02
C ARG A 174 10.15 8.56 1.62
N GLU A 175 10.51 7.85 0.57
CA GLU A 175 9.78 6.66 0.12
C GLU A 175 10.41 5.37 0.65
N LEU A 176 9.60 4.31 0.79
CA LEU A 176 10.08 2.94 0.96
C LEU A 176 10.35 2.21 -0.37
N GLY A 177 10.08 2.86 -1.51
CA GLY A 177 10.40 2.33 -2.84
C GLY A 177 11.89 2.00 -2.99
N GLY A 178 12.18 0.92 -3.71
CA GLY A 178 13.51 0.45 -4.03
C GLY A 178 14.24 -0.34 -2.95
N TYR A 179 13.68 -0.50 -1.74
CA TYR A 179 14.28 -1.41 -0.75
C TYR A 179 14.18 -2.86 -1.22
N GLU A 180 15.25 -3.63 -1.07
CA GLU A 180 15.26 -5.07 -1.34
C GLU A 180 14.35 -5.80 -0.36
N ALA A 181 13.61 -6.77 -0.87
CA ALA A 181 12.58 -7.50 -0.17
C ALA A 181 12.55 -8.97 -0.62
N ASP A 182 11.43 -9.66 -0.35
CA ASP A 182 11.29 -11.08 -0.61
C ASP A 182 11.62 -11.47 -2.07
N GLU A 183 12.21 -12.65 -2.24
CA GLU A 183 12.60 -13.21 -3.55
C GLU A 183 13.54 -12.31 -4.40
N GLY A 184 14.29 -11.40 -3.77
CA GLY A 184 15.19 -10.47 -4.47
C GLY A 184 14.46 -9.37 -5.26
N LYS A 185 13.17 -9.18 -4.98
CA LYS A 185 12.37 -8.10 -5.54
C LYS A 185 12.58 -6.81 -4.76
N HIS A 186 12.12 -5.71 -5.32
CA HIS A 186 12.20 -4.41 -4.65
C HIS A 186 10.81 -3.87 -4.37
N VAL A 187 10.68 -3.07 -3.31
CA VAL A 187 9.44 -2.33 -3.03
C VAL A 187 9.16 -1.38 -4.21
N LYS A 188 7.94 -1.42 -4.73
CA LYS A 188 7.50 -0.56 -5.85
C LYS A 188 7.59 0.90 -5.50
N TRP A 189 8.12 1.67 -6.45
CA TRP A 189 8.16 3.12 -6.36
C TRP A 189 6.77 3.76 -6.54
N GLY A 190 6.61 4.97 -6.01
CA GLY A 190 5.36 5.72 -6.00
C GLY A 190 4.29 5.20 -5.05
N GLN A 191 4.56 4.25 -4.14
CA GLN A 191 3.49 3.57 -3.38
C GLN A 191 3.42 3.93 -1.90
N ILE A 192 4.56 3.97 -1.21
CA ILE A 192 4.58 4.00 0.25
C ILE A 192 5.58 5.05 0.74
N TYR A 193 5.07 6.12 1.32
CA TYR A 193 5.82 7.24 1.85
C TYR A 193 5.79 7.27 3.38
N ARG A 194 6.91 7.67 3.96
CA ARG A 194 7.07 7.95 5.39
C ARG A 194 7.60 9.35 5.60
N GLY A 195 7.16 10.05 6.63
CA GLY A 195 7.67 11.42 6.82
C GLY A 195 7.21 12.15 8.06
N ILE A 196 7.24 13.48 7.93
CA ILE A 196 6.85 14.49 8.92
C ILE A 196 5.42 15.00 8.65
N PRO A 197 4.81 15.77 9.57
CA PRO A 197 3.48 16.32 9.37
C PRO A 197 3.42 17.24 8.16
N THR A 198 2.37 17.10 7.36
CA THR A 198 2.23 17.90 6.13
C THR A 198 1.88 19.35 6.43
N GLY A 199 1.47 19.65 7.67
CA GLY A 199 1.30 21.01 8.19
C GLY A 199 2.57 21.86 8.10
N LEU A 200 3.76 21.25 8.18
CA LEU A 200 5.06 21.94 8.04
C LEU A 200 5.34 22.43 6.61
N LEU A 201 4.74 21.78 5.62
CA LEU A 201 5.05 21.92 4.19
C LEU A 201 4.33 23.12 3.56
N THR A 202 4.48 24.30 4.16
CA THR A 202 3.66 25.49 3.88
C THR A 202 4.02 26.24 2.59
N GLY A 203 5.26 26.11 2.10
CA GLY A 203 5.72 26.80 0.90
C GLY A 203 5.02 26.32 -0.37
N ALA A 204 4.85 27.18 -1.36
CA ALA A 204 4.18 26.82 -2.63
C ALA A 204 4.90 25.67 -3.38
N ALA A 205 6.23 25.62 -3.32
CA ALA A 205 7.01 24.52 -3.90
C ALA A 205 6.76 23.19 -3.16
N ASP A 206 6.71 23.23 -1.82
CA ASP A 206 6.41 22.06 -0.99
C ASP A 206 4.99 21.56 -1.24
N ARG A 207 3.99 22.45 -1.26
CA ARG A 207 2.59 22.10 -1.58
C ARG A 207 2.49 21.45 -2.94
N LYS A 208 3.09 22.07 -3.97
CA LYS A 208 3.12 21.52 -5.32
C LYS A 208 3.78 20.15 -5.39
N LEU A 209 4.90 19.95 -4.69
CA LEU A 209 5.59 18.66 -4.63
C LEU A 209 4.70 17.61 -3.95
N LEU A 210 4.11 17.93 -2.79
CA LEU A 210 3.21 17.04 -2.06
C LEU A 210 1.98 16.65 -2.90
N ASP A 211 1.34 17.61 -3.56
CA ASP A 211 0.21 17.36 -4.45
C ASP A 211 0.60 16.47 -5.63
N SER A 212 1.83 16.63 -6.16
CA SER A 212 2.34 15.81 -7.26
C SER A 212 2.57 14.34 -6.90
N LEU A 213 2.66 14.00 -5.60
CA LEU A 213 2.78 12.61 -5.15
C LEU A 213 1.47 11.83 -5.37
N GLY A 214 0.34 12.52 -5.58
CA GLY A 214 -0.96 11.88 -5.82
C GLY A 214 -1.41 11.01 -4.65
N LEU A 215 -1.11 11.43 -3.42
CA LEU A 215 -1.44 10.69 -2.20
C LEU A 215 -2.95 10.38 -2.15
N ARG A 216 -3.29 9.13 -1.84
CA ARG A 216 -4.67 8.69 -1.60
C ARG A 216 -5.00 8.66 -0.12
N LEU A 217 -4.00 8.42 0.73
CA LEU A 217 -4.17 8.32 2.16
C LEU A 217 -3.01 8.98 2.89
N ILE A 218 -3.33 9.78 3.90
CA ILE A 218 -2.43 10.26 4.93
C ILE A 218 -2.86 9.60 6.24
N LEU A 219 -1.98 8.79 6.83
CA LEU A 219 -2.14 8.21 8.15
C LEU A 219 -1.28 8.99 9.15
N ASP A 220 -1.92 9.85 9.92
CA ASP A 220 -1.30 10.63 10.98
C ASP A 220 -1.29 9.82 12.29
N LEU A 221 -0.09 9.46 12.73
CA LEU A 221 0.18 8.66 13.93
C LEU A 221 0.33 9.53 15.20
N ARG A 222 0.15 10.85 15.09
CA ARG A 222 0.23 11.77 16.22
C ARG A 222 -0.98 11.64 17.15
N SER A 223 -0.79 12.10 18.39
CA SER A 223 -1.90 12.32 19.30
C SER A 223 -2.81 13.46 18.81
N GLU A 224 -4.05 13.50 19.29
CA GLU A 224 -4.99 14.56 18.98
C GLU A 224 -4.45 15.95 19.33
N SER A 225 -3.72 16.10 20.44
CA SER A 225 -3.13 17.37 20.86
C SER A 225 -2.03 17.84 19.89
N GLU A 226 -1.10 16.95 19.53
CA GLU A 226 -0.05 17.24 18.54
C GLU A 226 -0.66 17.62 17.17
N ALA A 227 -1.72 16.94 16.75
CA ALA A 227 -2.40 17.20 15.48
C ALA A 227 -3.26 18.48 15.50
N ALA A 228 -3.77 18.89 16.67
CA ALA A 228 -4.50 20.14 16.85
C ALA A 228 -3.55 21.35 16.82
N GLU A 229 -2.38 21.24 17.45
CA GLU A 229 -1.34 22.28 17.43
C GLU A 229 -0.77 22.48 16.02
N GLN A 230 -0.62 21.39 15.27
CA GLN A 230 -0.09 21.42 13.91
C GLN A 230 -0.96 20.60 12.94
N PRO A 231 -2.07 21.18 12.45
CA PRO A 231 -2.96 20.49 11.52
C PRO A 231 -2.28 20.15 10.20
N ASP A 232 -2.56 18.95 9.68
CA ASP A 232 -2.12 18.54 8.35
C ASP A 232 -2.82 19.31 7.23
N TYR A 233 -2.07 19.55 6.17
CA TYR A 233 -2.63 19.86 4.87
C TYR A 233 -2.90 18.58 4.12
N VAL A 234 -4.08 18.49 3.50
CA VAL A 234 -4.54 17.30 2.81
C VAL A 234 -4.65 17.67 1.32
N PRO A 235 -3.81 17.10 0.43
CA PRO A 235 -3.95 17.27 -1.01
C PRO A 235 -5.33 16.82 -1.51
N ASP A 236 -5.78 17.41 -2.62
CA ASP A 236 -7.03 17.02 -3.25
C ASP A 236 -7.04 15.53 -3.63
N GLY A 237 -8.08 14.81 -3.22
CA GLY A 237 -8.21 13.37 -3.43
C GLY A 237 -7.53 12.49 -2.38
N ALA A 238 -6.75 13.06 -1.46
CA ALA A 238 -6.23 12.35 -0.30
C ALA A 238 -7.27 12.31 0.83
N ARG A 239 -7.36 11.17 1.52
CA ARG A 239 -8.08 11.03 2.79
C ARG A 239 -7.12 11.18 3.94
N LEU A 240 -7.50 11.87 5.01
CA LEU A 240 -6.76 11.92 6.27
C LEU A 240 -7.38 10.96 7.29
N VAL A 241 -6.54 10.12 7.90
CA VAL A 241 -6.89 9.25 9.02
C VAL A 241 -5.96 9.57 10.17
N ARG A 242 -6.53 9.84 11.34
CA ARG A 242 -5.79 10.14 12.56
C ARG A 242 -6.03 9.02 13.55
N ILE A 243 -4.97 8.29 13.90
CA ILE A 243 -4.99 7.27 14.94
C ILE A 243 -3.63 7.32 15.62
N CYS A 244 -3.61 7.68 16.90
CA CYS A 244 -2.35 7.80 17.62
C CYS A 244 -1.61 6.44 17.66
N GLY A 245 -0.34 6.47 17.23
CA GLY A 245 0.51 5.28 17.17
C GLY A 245 1.17 4.93 18.51
N LEU A 246 0.96 5.73 19.56
CA LEU A 246 1.54 5.51 20.88
C LEU A 246 0.51 5.87 21.97
N CYS A 247 0.08 4.87 22.72
CA CYS A 247 -0.85 5.01 23.81
C CYS A 247 -0.31 4.33 25.07
N HIS A 248 -0.70 4.85 26.23
CA HIS A 248 -0.55 4.16 27.50
C HIS A 248 -1.38 2.86 27.53
N PRO A 249 -1.09 1.92 28.46
CA PRO A 249 -1.86 0.68 28.61
C PRO A 249 -3.36 0.88 28.90
N ASP A 250 -3.74 2.03 29.46
CA ASP A 250 -5.14 2.41 29.70
C ASP A 250 -5.84 2.97 28.44
N GLY A 251 -5.11 3.09 27.33
CA GLY A 251 -5.59 3.59 26.05
C GLY A 251 -5.48 5.10 25.87
N SER A 252 -5.00 5.85 26.86
CA SER A 252 -4.77 7.29 26.71
C SER A 252 -3.60 7.57 25.76
N GLU A 253 -3.75 8.57 24.90
CA GLU A 253 -2.74 8.93 23.89
C GLU A 253 -1.53 9.61 24.52
N ILE A 254 -0.33 9.29 24.01
CA ILE A 254 0.91 9.93 24.46
C ILE A 254 1.29 11.04 23.47
N SER A 255 1.46 12.25 24.00
CA SER A 255 1.78 13.46 23.23
C SER A 255 3.23 13.92 23.36
N PHE A 256 4.05 13.18 24.13
CA PHE A 256 5.39 13.60 24.56
C PHE A 256 5.42 14.96 25.28
N SER A 257 4.31 15.34 25.92
CA SER A 257 4.31 16.45 26.86
C SER A 257 5.28 16.18 28.02
N PRO A 258 5.80 17.21 28.71
CA PRO A 258 6.67 17.01 29.88
C PRO A 258 6.08 16.05 30.92
N GLY A 259 4.75 16.04 31.10
CA GLY A 259 4.05 15.12 32.00
C GLY A 259 3.97 13.67 31.49
N ASP A 260 3.86 13.45 30.18
CA ASP A 260 3.90 12.11 29.58
C ASP A 260 5.31 11.52 29.64
N ILE A 261 6.31 12.36 29.36
CA ILE A 261 7.73 12.01 29.51
C ILE A 261 7.99 11.63 30.98
N GLU A 262 7.53 12.43 31.95
CA GLU A 262 7.68 12.12 33.38
C GLU A 262 6.96 10.83 33.79
N LYS A 263 5.75 10.54 33.27
CA LYS A 263 5.03 9.28 33.53
C LYS A 263 5.72 8.07 32.93
N LEU A 264 6.26 8.20 31.71
CA LEU A 264 7.06 7.14 31.09
C LEU A 264 8.37 6.90 31.86
N LEU A 265 8.92 7.94 32.51
CA LEU A 265 10.11 7.87 33.37
C LEU A 265 9.82 7.36 34.79
N LYS A 266 8.61 7.59 35.34
CA LYS A 266 8.20 7.16 36.69
C LYS A 266 7.93 5.64 36.72
N GLY A 267 9.01 4.87 36.85
CA GLY A 267 8.94 3.42 37.10
C GLY A 267 10.11 2.61 36.57
N LYS A 268 11.00 3.19 35.76
CA LYS A 268 12.14 2.50 35.13
C LYS A 268 13.46 3.22 35.42
N LYS A 269 13.82 3.29 36.71
CA LYS A 269 15.14 3.74 37.21
C LYS A 269 16.16 2.58 37.26
N ASP A 270 15.83 1.43 36.70
CA ASP A 270 16.77 0.33 36.56
C ASP A 270 17.55 0.52 35.25
N GLU A 271 18.88 0.44 35.35
CA GLU A 271 19.86 0.74 34.29
C GLU A 271 19.74 -0.16 33.04
N GLU A 272 18.78 -1.10 33.02
CA GLU A 272 18.70 -2.20 32.06
C GLU A 272 17.69 -1.98 30.91
N HIS A 273 16.73 -1.04 31.02
CA HIS A 273 15.77 -0.73 29.94
C HIS A 273 15.63 0.78 29.76
N ASN A 274 16.12 1.32 28.64
CA ASN A 274 16.05 2.76 28.38
C ASN A 274 14.60 3.19 28.04
N LEU A 275 14.29 4.48 28.20
CA LEU A 275 12.96 5.06 27.93
C LEU A 275 12.45 4.74 26.51
N ALA A 276 13.35 4.68 25.52
CA ALA A 276 12.99 4.41 24.14
C ALA A 276 12.49 2.98 23.96
N ASP A 277 13.13 2.00 24.60
CA ASP A 277 12.74 0.59 24.57
C ASP A 277 11.32 0.39 25.11
N ALA A 278 11.02 1.00 26.26
CA ALA A 278 9.68 0.99 26.86
C ALA A 278 8.61 1.58 25.94
N MET A 279 8.95 2.66 25.24
CA MET A 279 8.07 3.30 24.26
C MET A 279 7.88 2.40 23.04
N TYR A 280 8.93 1.75 22.53
CA TYR A 280 8.85 0.84 21.40
C TYR A 280 7.97 -0.37 21.72
N GLU A 281 8.14 -0.99 22.89
CA GLU A 281 7.29 -2.11 23.35
C GLU A 281 5.79 -1.76 23.30
N GLN A 282 5.40 -0.55 23.71
CA GLN A 282 4.01 -0.10 23.67
C GLN A 282 3.46 0.03 22.24
N MET A 283 4.32 0.26 21.24
CA MET A 283 3.90 0.37 19.85
C MET A 283 3.70 -1.00 19.19
N LEU A 284 4.35 -2.06 19.67
CA LEU A 284 4.42 -3.35 18.98
C LEU A 284 3.16 -4.19 19.12
N PHE A 285 2.42 -4.06 20.23
CA PHE A 285 1.32 -4.98 20.53
C PHE A 285 -0.02 -4.27 20.55
N ARG A 286 -1.02 -4.85 19.89
CA ARG A 286 -2.42 -4.39 19.87
C ARG A 286 -2.60 -2.94 19.38
N ASN A 287 -1.69 -2.44 18.57
CA ASN A 287 -1.68 -1.06 18.10
C ASN A 287 -2.73 -0.82 17.00
N LYS A 288 -3.74 0.00 17.28
CA LYS A 288 -4.83 0.29 16.34
C LYS A 288 -4.36 1.04 15.09
N ALA A 289 -3.37 1.92 15.22
CA ALA A 289 -2.85 2.69 14.10
C ALA A 289 -2.17 1.78 13.07
N TYR A 290 -1.39 0.80 13.53
CA TYR A 290 -0.73 -0.15 12.65
C TYR A 290 -1.69 -1.20 12.06
N LYS A 291 -2.78 -1.54 12.78
CA LYS A 291 -3.88 -2.32 12.19
C LYS A 291 -4.55 -1.59 11.03
N GLU A 292 -4.82 -0.29 11.18
CA GLU A 292 -5.36 0.53 10.09
C GLU A 292 -4.38 0.68 8.92
N LEU A 293 -3.08 0.81 9.21
CA LEU A 293 -2.03 0.84 8.19
C LEU A 293 -2.08 -0.41 7.30
N PHE A 294 -2.08 -1.61 7.88
CA PHE A 294 -2.14 -2.84 7.11
C PHE A 294 -3.49 -3.02 6.40
N ARG A 295 -4.61 -2.63 7.03
CA ARG A 295 -5.93 -2.60 6.35
C ARG A 295 -5.88 -1.74 5.09
N ALA A 296 -5.32 -0.53 5.18
CA ALA A 296 -5.22 0.39 4.06
C ALA A 296 -4.32 -0.15 2.94
N LEU A 297 -3.18 -0.75 3.30
CA LEU A 297 -2.29 -1.39 2.34
C LEU A 297 -2.97 -2.56 1.63
N GLU A 298 -3.70 -3.42 2.33
CA GLU A 298 -4.43 -4.53 1.70
C GLU A 298 -5.60 -4.06 0.83
N ALA A 299 -6.21 -2.92 1.16
CA ALA A 299 -7.24 -2.29 0.35
C ALA A 299 -6.70 -1.58 -0.90
N GLY A 300 -5.37 -1.40 -1.02
CA GLY A 300 -4.75 -0.69 -2.13
C GLY A 300 -4.95 0.83 -2.05
N GLU A 301 -5.07 1.39 -0.85
CA GLU A 301 -5.21 2.82 -0.59
C GLU A 301 -3.85 3.56 -0.73
N THR A 302 -3.10 3.25 -1.80
CA THR A 302 -1.81 3.85 -2.13
C THR A 302 -1.92 4.75 -3.38
N PRO A 303 -1.10 5.82 -3.49
CA PRO A 303 0.04 6.15 -2.65
C PRO A 303 -0.32 6.59 -1.23
N ILE A 304 0.30 5.99 -0.22
CA ILE A 304 0.04 6.27 1.21
C ILE A 304 1.21 7.04 1.81
N LEU A 305 0.93 8.05 2.63
CA LEU A 305 1.87 8.67 3.55
C LEU A 305 1.51 8.28 4.97
N PHE A 306 2.44 7.76 5.76
CA PHE A 306 2.29 7.68 7.21
C PHE A 306 3.35 8.55 7.90
N HIS A 307 2.93 9.33 8.90
CA HIS A 307 3.83 10.26 9.59
C HIS A 307 3.52 10.35 11.09
N CYS A 308 4.48 10.92 11.81
CA CYS A 308 4.31 11.41 13.18
C CYS A 308 5.00 12.77 13.26
N SER A 309 5.30 13.29 14.46
CA SER A 309 5.90 14.62 14.62
C SER A 309 7.30 14.76 14.01
N GLY A 310 8.18 13.77 14.21
CA GLY A 310 9.55 13.77 13.66
C GLY A 310 9.77 12.82 12.48
N GLY A 311 8.76 12.02 12.12
CA GLY A 311 8.90 10.90 11.18
C GLY A 311 9.88 9.80 11.63
N LYS A 312 10.18 9.74 12.94
CA LYS A 312 11.28 8.95 13.51
C LYS A 312 10.81 7.68 14.23
N ASP A 313 10.13 7.79 15.39
CA ASP A 313 9.84 6.63 16.24
C ASP A 313 8.56 5.90 15.80
N ARG A 314 7.38 6.51 15.98
CA ARG A 314 6.07 5.93 15.55
C ARG A 314 6.05 5.57 14.06
N THR A 315 6.61 6.45 13.24
CA THR A 315 6.79 6.23 11.79
C THR A 315 7.87 5.19 11.50
N GLY A 316 8.93 5.12 12.32
CA GLY A 316 9.99 4.13 12.19
C GLY A 316 9.47 2.72 12.40
N VAL A 317 8.75 2.48 13.48
CA VAL A 317 8.12 1.18 13.73
C VAL A 317 7.16 0.82 12.60
N ALA A 318 6.28 1.74 12.18
CA ALA A 318 5.39 1.51 11.04
C ALA A 318 6.15 1.06 9.77
N ALA A 319 7.26 1.71 9.44
CA ALA A 319 8.09 1.35 8.30
C ALA A 319 8.77 -0.02 8.49
N MET A 320 9.30 -0.31 9.69
CA MET A 320 9.87 -1.63 9.99
C MET A 320 8.84 -2.74 9.77
N LEU A 321 7.61 -2.54 10.26
CA LEU A 321 6.54 -3.51 10.14
C LEU A 321 6.13 -3.75 8.68
N ILE A 322 6.07 -2.70 7.85
CA ILE A 322 5.81 -2.82 6.42
C ILE A 322 6.92 -3.62 5.74
N LEU A 323 8.17 -3.22 5.95
CA LEU A 323 9.33 -3.89 5.34
C LEU A 323 9.41 -5.36 5.78
N LEU A 324 9.09 -5.65 7.05
CA LEU A 324 8.99 -7.00 7.57
C LEU A 324 7.91 -7.83 6.87
N ALA A 325 6.71 -7.27 6.69
CA ALA A 325 5.63 -7.94 5.95
C ALA A 325 5.98 -8.17 4.46
N LEU A 326 6.74 -7.26 3.87
CA LEU A 326 7.25 -7.38 2.51
C LEU A 326 8.45 -8.34 2.39
N GLY A 327 8.99 -8.84 3.51
CA GLY A 327 10.07 -9.81 3.54
C GLY A 327 11.47 -9.20 3.35
N ALA A 328 11.65 -7.92 3.69
CA ALA A 328 12.98 -7.31 3.77
C ALA A 328 13.80 -7.94 4.89
N SER A 329 15.12 -7.97 4.72
CA SER A 329 16.04 -8.46 5.75
C SER A 329 16.14 -7.51 6.95
N ASP A 330 16.57 -8.03 8.09
CA ASP A 330 16.83 -7.23 9.30
C ASP A 330 17.80 -6.09 9.02
N GLU A 331 18.85 -6.35 8.22
CA GLU A 331 19.83 -5.35 7.83
C GLU A 331 19.17 -4.22 7.05
N THR A 332 18.29 -4.55 6.10
CA THR A 332 17.56 -3.58 5.29
C THR A 332 16.63 -2.71 6.16
N ILE A 333 15.91 -3.35 7.08
CA ILE A 333 15.01 -2.69 8.02
C ILE A 333 15.80 -1.74 8.94
N CYS A 334 16.92 -2.20 9.48
CA CYS A 334 17.78 -1.38 10.34
C CYS A 334 18.40 -0.22 9.56
N GLN A 335 18.80 -0.43 8.30
CA GLN A 335 19.33 0.62 7.43
C GLN A 335 18.31 1.73 7.16
N ASP A 336 17.05 1.41 6.85
CA ASP A 336 16.00 2.45 6.71
C ASP A 336 15.75 3.19 8.03
N PHE A 337 15.75 2.47 9.15
CA PHE A 337 15.51 3.09 10.44
C PHE A 337 16.59 4.12 10.79
N VAL A 338 17.86 3.74 10.71
CA VAL A 338 18.99 4.64 11.03
C VAL A 338 19.22 5.72 9.98
N ARG A 339 18.67 5.57 8.77
CA ARG A 339 18.63 6.64 7.74
C ARG A 339 18.03 7.92 8.28
N THR A 340 17.14 7.81 9.27
CA THR A 340 16.58 8.95 10.01
C THR A 340 17.67 9.88 10.56
N ASN A 341 18.78 9.37 11.05
CA ASN A 341 19.89 10.19 11.57
C ASN A 341 20.61 10.96 10.47
N VAL A 342 20.67 10.40 9.26
CA VAL A 342 21.25 11.08 8.09
C VAL A 342 20.31 12.20 7.63
N CYS A 343 19.01 11.92 7.51
CA CYS A 343 18.02 12.90 7.10
C CYS A 343 17.89 14.04 8.11
N ARG A 344 17.91 13.72 9.41
CA ARG A 344 17.74 14.68 10.52
C ARG A 344 19.06 15.21 11.06
N ARG A 345 20.15 15.10 10.29
CA ARG A 345 21.46 15.63 10.69
C ARG A 345 21.41 17.13 11.04
N PRO A 346 20.70 18.01 10.31
CA PRO A 346 20.59 19.41 10.69
C PRO A 346 19.98 19.60 12.09
N GLU A 347 18.95 18.83 12.44
CA GLU A 347 18.31 18.88 13.76
C GLU A 347 19.23 18.32 14.86
N LEU A 348 19.97 17.25 14.56
CA LEU A 348 20.98 16.67 15.46
C LEU A 348 22.14 17.64 15.73
N GLU A 349 22.67 18.27 14.69
CA GLU A 349 23.74 19.27 14.83
C GLU A 349 23.26 20.48 15.64
N LYS A 350 22.01 20.92 15.41
CA LYS A 350 21.41 22.01 16.19
C LYS A 350 21.29 21.68 17.68
N ILE A 351 20.81 20.48 18.03
CA ILE A 351 20.68 20.11 19.44
C ILE A 351 22.06 19.90 20.09
N TRP A 352 23.00 19.24 19.41
CA TRP A 352 24.35 19.07 19.95
C TRP A 352 25.09 20.40 20.13
N ALA A 353 24.92 21.36 19.21
CA ALA A 353 25.50 22.69 19.36
C ALA A 353 24.87 23.47 20.53
N ALA A 354 23.56 23.34 20.73
CA ALA A 354 22.87 23.99 21.85
C ALA A 354 23.29 23.45 23.23
N HIS A 355 23.78 22.21 23.28
CA HIS A 355 24.21 21.52 24.49
C HIS A 355 25.71 21.19 24.49
N ALA A 356 26.53 21.95 23.75
CA ALA A 356 27.93 21.62 23.51
C ALA A 356 28.76 21.57 24.81
N GLU A 357 28.57 22.54 25.72
CA GLU A 357 29.29 22.59 27.01
C GLU A 357 28.95 21.40 27.91
N GLU A 358 27.68 21.00 27.95
CA GLU A 358 27.23 19.84 28.72
C GLU A 358 27.76 18.53 28.13
N ILE A 359 27.74 18.39 26.81
CA ILE A 359 28.31 17.23 26.11
C ILE A 359 29.82 17.17 26.29
N GLU A 360 30.52 18.30 26.32
CA GLU A 360 31.96 18.35 26.57
C GLU A 360 32.30 17.91 28.00
N ALA A 361 31.51 18.33 28.98
CA ALA A 361 31.66 17.90 30.37
C ALA A 361 31.26 16.42 30.60
N HIS A 362 30.25 15.95 29.87
CA HIS A 362 29.62 14.64 30.01
C HIS A 362 29.35 14.01 28.62
N PRO A 363 30.35 13.38 27.98
CA PRO A 363 30.23 12.85 26.61
C PRO A 363 29.07 11.87 26.39
N GLU A 364 28.63 11.16 27.44
CA GLU A 364 27.46 10.29 27.45
C GLU A 364 26.15 11.02 27.12
N GLN A 365 26.05 12.31 27.42
CA GLN A 365 24.87 13.13 27.11
C GLN A 365 24.64 13.28 25.62
N LYS A 366 25.67 13.11 24.79
CA LYS A 366 25.52 13.13 23.34
C LYS A 366 24.54 12.05 22.86
N GLN A 367 24.57 10.87 23.49
CA GLN A 367 23.65 9.78 23.18
C GLN A 367 22.23 10.14 23.61
N PHE A 368 22.05 10.74 24.79
CA PHE A 368 20.76 11.26 25.24
C PHE A 368 20.15 12.27 24.23
N TYR A 369 20.93 13.28 23.82
CA TYR A 369 20.49 14.27 22.84
C TYR A 369 20.24 13.68 21.44
N GLN A 370 20.96 12.62 21.07
CA GLN A 370 20.69 11.88 19.84
C GLN A 370 19.30 11.23 19.87
N GLY A 371 18.86 10.67 20.99
CA GLY A 371 17.52 10.09 21.13
C GLY A 371 16.39 11.11 20.98
N ILE A 372 16.64 12.38 21.35
CA ILE A 372 15.66 13.46 21.22
C ILE A 372 15.45 13.86 19.75
N ALA A 373 16.53 14.16 19.02
CA ALA A 373 16.43 14.70 17.67
C ALA A 373 16.51 13.63 16.56
N GLY A 374 17.06 12.45 16.85
CA GLY A 374 17.26 11.33 15.93
C GLY A 374 16.75 10.01 16.52
N VAL A 375 17.47 8.93 16.22
CA VAL A 375 17.21 7.58 16.71
C VAL A 375 18.49 6.89 17.16
N HIS A 376 18.33 5.90 18.03
CA HIS A 376 19.38 5.01 18.49
C HIS A 376 19.49 3.81 17.53
N PRO A 377 20.67 3.53 16.92
CA PRO A 377 20.84 2.38 16.03
C PRO A 377 20.40 1.04 16.63
N GLU A 378 20.58 0.88 17.94
CA GLU A 378 20.20 -0.29 18.73
C GLU A 378 18.67 -0.50 18.85
N SER A 379 17.85 0.53 18.60
CA SER A 379 16.39 0.41 18.73
C SER A 379 15.75 -0.47 17.67
N ALA A 380 16.30 -0.53 16.45
CA ALA A 380 15.75 -1.40 15.41
C ALA A 380 15.98 -2.90 15.70
N PRO A 381 17.21 -3.34 16.06
CA PRO A 381 17.43 -4.68 16.59
C PRO A 381 16.56 -4.98 17.80
N PHE A 382 16.47 -4.06 18.77
CA PHE A 382 15.64 -4.24 19.97
C PHE A 382 14.17 -4.53 19.62
N VAL A 383 13.59 -3.79 18.66
CA VAL A 383 12.21 -4.02 18.19
C VAL A 383 12.06 -5.40 17.58
N LEU A 384 12.96 -5.80 16.69
CA LEU A 384 12.90 -7.10 15.99
C LEU A 384 13.08 -8.27 16.97
N ASP A 385 14.00 -8.13 17.93
CA ASP A 385 14.25 -9.13 18.97
C ASP A 385 13.07 -9.25 19.93
N THR A 386 12.45 -8.12 20.30
CA THR A 386 11.24 -8.10 21.12
C THR A 386 10.08 -8.84 20.45
N ILE A 387 9.87 -8.62 19.15
CA ILE A 387 8.87 -9.36 18.36
C ILE A 387 9.13 -10.87 18.42
N ARG A 388 10.37 -11.29 18.17
CA ARG A 388 10.75 -12.71 18.15
C ARG A 388 10.70 -13.36 19.52
N LYS A 389 11.02 -12.62 20.58
CA LYS A 389 10.95 -13.11 21.96
C LYS A 389 9.51 -13.44 22.36
N GLU A 390 8.55 -12.62 21.96
CA GLU A 390 7.14 -12.79 22.33
C GLU A 390 6.42 -13.81 21.43
N TYR A 391 6.68 -13.80 20.12
CA TYR A 391 5.92 -14.59 19.13
C TYR A 391 6.72 -15.73 18.48
N GLY A 392 8.01 -15.86 18.76
CA GLY A 392 8.92 -16.86 18.18
C GLY A 392 9.39 -16.50 16.76
N THR A 393 8.48 -16.09 15.88
CA THR A 393 8.80 -15.63 14.52
C THR A 393 8.07 -14.35 14.17
N THR A 394 8.60 -13.62 13.20
CA THR A 394 8.00 -12.39 12.66
C THR A 394 6.70 -12.68 11.93
N ASP A 395 6.59 -13.82 11.25
CA ASP A 395 5.36 -14.25 10.58
C ASP A 395 4.24 -14.53 11.58
N ALA A 396 4.56 -15.22 12.69
CA ALA A 396 3.60 -15.48 13.76
C ALA A 396 3.09 -14.18 14.41
N TYR A 397 3.97 -13.20 14.59
CA TYR A 397 3.61 -11.86 15.05
C TYR A 397 2.69 -11.13 14.06
N LEU A 398 3.03 -11.10 12.77
CA LEU A 398 2.23 -10.43 11.75
C LEU A 398 0.84 -11.07 11.60
N GLU A 399 0.75 -12.39 11.72
CA GLU A 399 -0.51 -13.12 11.72
C GLU A 399 -1.34 -12.82 12.99
N ALA A 400 -0.74 -12.86 14.17
CA ALA A 400 -1.45 -12.65 15.42
C ALA A 400 -1.94 -11.21 15.62
N GLU A 401 -1.10 -10.21 15.31
CA GLU A 401 -1.43 -8.80 15.54
C GLU A 401 -2.28 -8.18 14.42
N TYR A 402 -2.01 -8.57 13.16
CA TYR A 402 -2.59 -7.93 11.97
C TYR A 402 -3.42 -8.89 11.10
N GLY A 403 -3.48 -10.18 11.46
CA GLY A 403 -4.21 -11.19 10.69
C GLY A 403 -3.54 -11.54 9.37
N LEU A 404 -2.29 -11.15 9.15
CA LEU A 404 -1.56 -11.36 7.91
C LEU A 404 -1.08 -12.81 7.79
N THR A 405 -2.02 -13.71 7.45
CA THR A 405 -1.71 -15.10 7.12
C THR A 405 -0.74 -15.18 5.95
N PRO A 406 -0.06 -16.32 5.71
CA PRO A 406 0.86 -16.49 4.59
C PRO A 406 0.27 -16.09 3.24
N ALA A 407 -1.01 -16.42 2.99
CA ALA A 407 -1.71 -16.03 1.76
C ALA A 407 -1.91 -14.51 1.63
N ARG A 408 -2.19 -13.81 2.75
CA ARG A 408 -2.34 -12.35 2.77
C ARG A 408 -1.00 -11.65 2.61
N LEU A 409 0.08 -12.15 3.22
CA LEU A 409 1.44 -11.66 3.00
C LEU A 409 1.85 -11.80 1.53
N MET A 410 1.62 -12.95 0.91
CA MET A 410 1.89 -13.14 -0.52
C MET A 410 1.10 -12.16 -1.39
N ARG A 411 -0.17 -11.90 -1.06
CA ARG A 411 -0.98 -10.89 -1.77
C ARG A 411 -0.38 -9.48 -1.61
N LEU A 412 0.03 -9.11 -0.40
CA LEU A 412 0.65 -7.83 -0.10
C LEU A 412 1.95 -7.65 -0.90
N ARG A 413 2.80 -8.68 -0.91
CA ARG A 413 4.05 -8.71 -1.69
C ARG A 413 3.79 -8.56 -3.19
N ARG A 414 2.78 -9.24 -3.77
CA ARG A 414 2.41 -9.04 -5.20
C ARG A 414 1.95 -7.61 -5.49
N MET A 415 1.26 -6.97 -4.55
CA MET A 415 0.80 -5.59 -4.71
C MET A 415 1.97 -4.60 -4.70
N TYR A 416 2.96 -4.80 -3.83
CA TYR A 416 3.97 -3.79 -3.51
C TYR A 416 5.41 -4.16 -3.86
N LEU A 417 5.69 -5.32 -4.45
CA LEU A 417 7.02 -5.70 -4.93
C LEU A 417 7.07 -5.82 -6.46
N GLU A 418 8.20 -5.41 -7.07
CA GLU A 418 8.49 -5.50 -8.51
C GLU A 418 9.85 -6.14 -8.84
#